data_AF-A0A5M8Q9K4-F1
#
_entry.id   AF-A0A5M8Q9K4-F1
#
_cell.length_a   1.000
_cell.length_b   1.000
_cell.length_c   1.000
_cell.angle_alpha   90.00
_cell.angle_beta   90.00
_cell.angle_gamma   90.00
#
_symmetry.space_group_name_H-M   'P 1'
#
loop_
_entity.id
_entity.type
_entity.pdbx_description
1 polymer ?
#
loop_
_entity_poly.entity_id
_entity_poly.type
_entity_poly.pdbx_seq_one_letter_code
_entity_poly.pdbx_strand_id
1 'polypeptide(L)'
;MKRDKIYEDLHFPSDFSVEDWNALIKLKLLKYFSDESIFEKNKEILRTEIINYIRFCTKPEYFALFEWTFNIYKDCINSDKQRIIKVLADSFDEISNTDMKWMTNVLTQPEEKEFSERDKISYYFKVIDETLEGVFKPRLKLLDKLVNYKLFSVIPNNSGSDFGKVIRDFPNQVKSDSILFLEDPFFSISTNQWRNIAAHKSFTINKNNIVVEYGRNTIQTLTLSFNDFYKVVHWTQDIYRTIRFGQVLTYLNYIVEIVAEMGGTKDTNVRFESSLLHIIHNMQIVGFEFVSNEELSETFCLNVKGKPNHDVKSSLIHASQCLDQLSCAIYDDTFVRDNFLKTKISIVDDNRNILASATISIEVALKKAKGEMNLDEYLSMMEFDIKNYA
;
A
#
# COMPACT_ATOMS: atom_id res chain seq x y z
N MET A 1 2.57 21.40 -1.74
CA MET A 1 2.33 19.96 -1.53
C MET A 1 2.05 19.72 -0.06
N LYS A 2 0.78 19.55 0.33
CA LYS A 2 0.43 19.08 1.67
C LYS A 2 0.60 17.58 1.70
N ARG A 3 1.57 17.07 2.49
CA ARG A 3 1.81 15.63 2.67
C ARG A 3 0.58 14.91 3.25
N ASP A 4 -0.36 15.66 3.82
CA ASP A 4 -1.47 15.12 4.60
C ASP A 4 -2.65 14.62 3.76
N LYS A 5 -2.77 15.03 2.49
CA LYS A 5 -3.94 14.70 1.65
C LYS A 5 -4.16 13.20 1.47
N ILE A 6 -3.07 12.42 1.40
CA ILE A 6 -3.14 10.95 1.31
C ILE A 6 -3.90 10.35 2.51
N TYR A 7 -3.87 11.01 3.67
CA TYR A 7 -4.54 10.57 4.89
C TYR A 7 -5.98 11.11 5.00
N GLU A 8 -6.35 12.10 4.18
CA GLU A 8 -7.71 12.69 4.12
C GLU A 8 -8.65 11.92 3.16
N ASP A 9 -8.10 11.29 2.12
CA ASP A 9 -8.82 10.72 0.96
C ASP A 9 -9.75 9.52 1.26
N LEU A 10 -9.87 9.12 2.53
CA LEU A 10 -10.75 8.04 2.97
C LEU A 10 -11.59 8.51 4.15
N HIS A 11 -12.66 9.24 3.86
CA HIS A 11 -13.77 9.42 4.79
C HIS A 11 -14.49 8.08 4.93
N PHE A 12 -14.18 7.35 6.01
CA PHE A 12 -14.97 6.19 6.39
C PHE A 12 -16.39 6.67 6.74
N PRO A 13 -17.45 6.04 6.20
CA PRO A 13 -18.80 6.41 6.57
C PRO A 13 -18.98 6.16 8.07
N SER A 14 -19.55 7.13 8.78
CA SER A 14 -19.98 6.95 10.17
C SER A 14 -21.06 5.89 10.33
N ASP A 15 -21.63 5.40 9.22
CA ASP A 15 -22.69 4.39 9.16
C ASP A 15 -22.21 2.99 9.54
N PHE A 16 -20.90 2.74 9.57
CA PHE A 16 -20.32 1.43 9.91
C PHE A 16 -19.60 1.50 11.25
N SER A 17 -19.98 0.61 12.18
CA SER A 17 -19.26 0.40 13.43
C SER A 17 -17.91 -0.31 13.21
N VAL A 18 -17.08 -0.33 14.24
CA VAL A 18 -15.81 -1.08 14.26
C VAL A 18 -16.08 -2.57 14.03
N GLU A 19 -17.15 -3.07 14.64
CA GLU A 19 -17.63 -4.44 14.52
C GLU A 19 -18.05 -4.76 13.08
N ASP A 20 -18.72 -3.82 12.40
CA ASP A 20 -19.12 -3.99 11.00
C ASP A 20 -17.89 -4.07 10.08
N TRP A 21 -16.90 -3.21 10.27
CA TRP A 21 -15.64 -3.27 9.52
C TRP A 21 -14.90 -4.58 9.78
N ASN A 22 -14.78 -5.00 11.04
CA ASN A 22 -14.15 -6.27 11.40
C ASN A 22 -14.91 -7.46 10.81
N ALA A 23 -16.25 -7.42 10.80
CA ALA A 23 -17.10 -8.45 10.20
C ALA A 23 -16.92 -8.49 8.68
N LEU A 24 -16.84 -7.33 8.01
CA LEU A 24 -16.58 -7.24 6.57
C LEU A 24 -15.21 -7.81 6.21
N ILE A 25 -14.15 -7.45 6.95
CA ILE A 25 -12.79 -7.96 6.76
C ILE A 25 -12.79 -9.49 6.90
N LYS A 26 -13.44 -10.02 7.95
CA LYS A 26 -13.56 -11.46 8.15
C LYS A 26 -14.33 -12.13 7.02
N LEU A 27 -15.49 -11.59 6.65
CA LEU A 27 -16.34 -12.11 5.58
C LEU A 27 -15.62 -12.17 4.22
N LYS A 28 -14.84 -11.13 3.89
CA LYS A 28 -14.19 -11.01 2.57
C LYS A 28 -12.82 -11.67 2.51
N LEU A 29 -12.03 -11.59 3.58
CA LEU A 29 -10.60 -11.91 3.52
C LEU A 29 -10.21 -13.20 4.23
N LEU A 30 -10.99 -13.69 5.21
CA LEU A 30 -10.65 -14.91 5.97
C LEU A 30 -10.41 -16.12 5.06
N LYS A 31 -11.17 -16.24 3.95
CA LYS A 31 -11.04 -17.35 3.00
C LYS A 31 -9.67 -17.44 2.30
N TYR A 32 -8.86 -16.38 2.35
CA TYR A 32 -7.50 -16.34 1.80
C TYR A 32 -6.43 -16.64 2.86
N PHE A 33 -6.82 -16.98 4.09
CA PHE A 33 -5.90 -17.42 5.13
C PHE A 33 -5.96 -18.94 5.30
N SER A 34 -4.80 -19.53 5.55
CA SER A 34 -4.66 -20.96 5.82
C SER A 34 -5.17 -21.35 7.20
N ASP A 35 -5.18 -20.41 8.16
CA ASP A 35 -5.67 -20.59 9.51
C ASP A 35 -6.23 -19.28 10.11
N GLU A 36 -7.26 -19.38 10.95
CA GLU A 36 -7.92 -18.22 11.58
C GLU A 36 -6.99 -17.48 12.54
N SER A 37 -6.06 -18.16 13.20
CA SER A 37 -5.08 -17.50 14.09
C SER A 37 -4.12 -16.59 13.32
N ILE A 38 -3.78 -16.94 12.08
CA ILE A 38 -2.95 -16.09 11.22
C ILE A 38 -3.75 -14.87 10.78
N PHE A 39 -5.03 -15.05 10.45
CA PHE A 39 -5.93 -13.95 10.14
C PHE A 39 -6.04 -12.97 11.31
N GLU A 40 -6.34 -13.46 12.52
CA GLU A 40 -6.53 -12.58 13.69
C GLU A 40 -5.24 -11.83 14.05
N LYS A 41 -4.06 -12.46 13.91
CA LYS A 41 -2.76 -11.79 14.10
C LYS A 41 -2.51 -10.62 13.13
N ASN A 42 -3.08 -10.69 11.93
CA ASN A 42 -2.85 -9.70 10.87
C ASN A 42 -4.05 -8.75 10.66
N LYS A 43 -5.09 -8.84 11.51
CA LYS A 43 -6.36 -8.14 11.33
C LYS A 43 -6.22 -6.63 11.22
N GLU A 44 -5.28 -6.02 11.95
CA GLU A 44 -5.00 -4.58 11.87
C GLU A 44 -4.40 -4.18 10.52
N ILE A 45 -3.51 -5.00 9.94
CA ILE A 45 -2.97 -4.73 8.59
C ILE A 45 -4.10 -4.84 7.55
N LEU A 46 -4.98 -5.82 7.71
CA LEU A 46 -6.11 -6.06 6.80
C LEU A 46 -7.14 -4.92 6.77
N ARG A 47 -7.18 -4.06 7.79
CA ARG A 47 -8.02 -2.85 7.81
C ARG A 47 -7.64 -1.83 6.75
N THR A 48 -6.36 -1.70 6.43
CA THR A 48 -5.94 -0.87 5.28
C THR A 48 -6.17 -1.62 3.97
N GLU A 49 -5.92 -2.93 3.97
CA GLU A 49 -5.97 -3.69 2.74
C GLU A 49 -7.40 -3.97 2.23
N ILE A 50 -8.41 -3.97 3.11
CA ILE A 50 -9.82 -4.04 2.68
C ILE A 50 -10.22 -2.84 1.82
N ILE A 51 -9.60 -1.67 2.03
CA ILE A 51 -9.82 -0.48 1.21
C ILE A 51 -9.27 -0.71 -0.19
N ASN A 52 -8.07 -1.28 -0.29
CA ASN A 52 -7.46 -1.65 -1.58
C ASN A 52 -8.30 -2.71 -2.31
N TYR A 53 -8.82 -3.69 -1.57
CA TYR A 53 -9.71 -4.72 -2.09
C TYR A 53 -10.99 -4.12 -2.71
N ILE A 54 -11.66 -3.21 -2.00
CA ILE A 54 -12.92 -2.59 -2.46
C ILE A 54 -12.73 -1.82 -3.79
N ARG A 55 -11.54 -1.25 -4.03
CA ARG A 55 -11.25 -0.47 -5.25
C ARG A 55 -11.27 -1.29 -6.54
N PHE A 56 -11.04 -2.61 -6.48
CA PHE A 56 -11.05 -3.47 -7.67
C PHE A 56 -12.07 -4.61 -7.60
N CYS A 57 -12.55 -5.01 -6.42
CA CYS A 57 -13.43 -6.18 -6.29
C CYS A 57 -14.79 -6.04 -6.99
N THR A 58 -15.21 -4.80 -7.28
CA THR A 58 -16.45 -4.50 -8.02
C THR A 58 -16.29 -4.66 -9.54
N LYS A 59 -15.06 -4.87 -10.03
CA LYS A 59 -14.74 -5.09 -11.44
C LYS A 59 -14.45 -6.59 -11.66
N PRO A 60 -15.40 -7.37 -12.24
CA PRO A 60 -15.31 -8.83 -12.29
C PRO A 60 -13.99 -9.37 -12.87
N GLU A 61 -13.48 -8.73 -13.91
CA GLU A 61 -12.25 -9.11 -14.61
C GLU A 61 -11.00 -8.93 -13.72
N TYR A 62 -10.93 -7.88 -12.90
CA TYR A 62 -9.82 -7.67 -11.96
C TYR A 62 -9.94 -8.56 -10.73
N PHE A 63 -11.16 -8.84 -10.28
CA PHE A 63 -11.39 -9.79 -9.19
C PHE A 63 -11.00 -11.22 -9.61
N ALA A 64 -11.36 -11.63 -10.83
CA ALA A 64 -10.93 -12.91 -11.40
C ALA A 64 -9.39 -12.99 -11.55
N LEU A 65 -8.76 -11.92 -12.03
CA LEU A 65 -7.30 -11.83 -12.14
C LEU A 65 -6.61 -11.93 -10.76
N PHE A 66 -7.19 -11.30 -9.73
CA PHE A 66 -6.74 -11.44 -8.35
C PHE A 66 -6.87 -12.87 -7.85
N GLU A 67 -8.03 -13.51 -7.99
CA GLU A 67 -8.23 -14.90 -7.53
C GLU A 67 -7.29 -15.86 -8.25
N TRP A 68 -7.10 -15.68 -9.57
CA TRP A 68 -6.12 -16.43 -10.33
C TRP A 68 -4.72 -16.25 -9.78
N THR A 69 -4.29 -14.99 -9.58
CA THR A 69 -2.97 -14.66 -9.02
C THR A 69 -2.79 -15.34 -7.66
N PHE A 70 -3.71 -15.15 -6.72
CA PHE A 70 -3.61 -15.74 -5.39
C PHE A 70 -3.57 -17.29 -5.43
N ASN A 71 -4.39 -17.91 -6.28
CA ASN A 71 -4.41 -19.37 -6.43
C ASN A 71 -3.12 -19.92 -7.01
N ILE A 72 -2.44 -19.22 -7.94
CA ILE A 72 -1.10 -19.62 -8.41
C ILE A 72 -0.13 -19.72 -7.22
N TYR A 73 -0.11 -18.71 -6.35
CA TYR A 73 0.80 -18.68 -5.21
C TYR A 73 0.49 -19.82 -4.23
N LYS A 74 -0.79 -19.95 -3.88
CA LYS A 74 -1.28 -21.01 -2.99
C LYS A 74 -0.93 -22.40 -3.52
N ASP A 75 -1.19 -22.68 -4.80
CA ASP A 75 -0.94 -23.98 -5.40
C ASP A 75 0.56 -24.33 -5.41
N CYS A 76 1.41 -23.36 -5.78
CA CYS A 76 2.86 -23.54 -5.77
C CYS A 76 3.38 -23.86 -4.36
N ILE A 77 2.93 -23.11 -3.34
CA ILE A 77 3.32 -23.34 -1.95
C ILE A 77 2.85 -24.72 -1.47
N ASN A 78 1.63 -25.14 -1.83
CA ASN A 78 1.11 -26.46 -1.47
C ASN A 78 1.89 -27.60 -2.13
N SER A 79 2.44 -27.39 -3.33
CA SER A 79 3.23 -28.41 -4.02
C SER A 79 4.67 -28.56 -3.48
N ASP A 80 5.33 -27.46 -3.10
CA ASP A 80 6.72 -27.46 -2.61
C ASP A 80 6.98 -26.24 -1.73
N LYS A 81 6.48 -26.30 -0.50
CA LYS A 81 6.53 -25.17 0.44
C LYS A 81 7.95 -24.64 0.60
N GLN A 82 8.94 -25.50 0.86
CA GLN A 82 10.30 -25.07 1.14
C GLN A 82 10.90 -24.28 -0.04
N ARG A 83 10.80 -24.83 -1.25
CA ARG A 83 11.35 -24.17 -2.44
C ARG A 83 10.65 -22.87 -2.77
N ILE A 84 9.33 -22.80 -2.59
CA ILE A 84 8.57 -21.58 -2.89
C ILE A 84 8.75 -20.51 -1.82
N ILE A 85 8.85 -20.86 -0.54
CA ILE A 85 9.23 -19.91 0.52
C ILE A 85 10.57 -19.26 0.20
N LYS A 86 11.55 -20.04 -0.27
CA LYS A 86 12.83 -19.48 -0.72
C LYS A 86 12.68 -18.49 -1.87
N VAL A 87 11.86 -18.79 -2.88
CA VAL A 87 11.59 -17.83 -3.97
C VAL A 87 10.95 -16.54 -3.48
N LEU A 88 10.02 -16.64 -2.53
CA LEU A 88 9.35 -15.50 -1.92
C LEU A 88 10.32 -14.66 -1.08
N ALA A 89 11.20 -15.31 -0.31
CA ALA A 89 12.27 -14.68 0.47
C ALA A 89 13.29 -13.98 -0.43
N ASP A 90 13.80 -14.66 -1.47
CA ASP A 90 14.74 -14.10 -2.45
C ASP A 90 14.17 -12.87 -3.20
N SER A 91 12.85 -12.74 -3.25
CA SER A 91 12.17 -11.61 -3.90
C SER A 91 11.65 -10.57 -2.90
N PHE A 92 11.75 -10.81 -1.59
CA PHE A 92 11.07 -10.03 -0.56
C PHE A 92 11.52 -8.56 -0.54
N ASP A 93 12.82 -8.31 -0.60
CA ASP A 93 13.36 -6.93 -0.57
C ASP A 93 12.97 -6.14 -1.82
N GLU A 94 13.06 -6.75 -3.01
CA GLU A 94 12.66 -6.09 -4.25
C GLU A 94 11.17 -5.73 -4.23
N ILE A 95 10.33 -6.64 -3.72
CA ILE A 95 8.89 -6.43 -3.60
C ILE A 95 8.56 -5.38 -2.53
N SER A 96 9.21 -5.42 -1.37
CA SER A 96 9.01 -4.43 -0.29
C SER A 96 9.38 -3.02 -0.75
N ASN A 97 10.46 -2.89 -1.53
CA ASN A 97 10.86 -1.63 -2.15
C ASN A 97 9.82 -1.08 -3.14
N THR A 98 8.92 -1.91 -3.69
CA THR A 98 7.84 -1.41 -4.56
C THR A 98 6.83 -0.59 -3.78
N ASP A 99 6.53 -0.93 -2.53
CA ASP A 99 5.58 -0.17 -1.72
C ASP A 99 6.18 1.18 -1.31
N MET A 100 7.49 1.26 -1.06
CA MET A 100 8.20 2.52 -0.85
C MET A 100 8.12 3.44 -2.07
N LYS A 101 8.34 2.90 -3.28
CA LYS A 101 8.26 3.65 -4.54
C LYS A 101 6.84 4.12 -4.81
N TRP A 102 5.85 3.25 -4.60
CA TRP A 102 4.45 3.61 -4.70
C TRP A 102 4.11 4.77 -3.77
N MET A 103 4.57 4.72 -2.52
CA MET A 103 4.37 5.78 -1.55
C MET A 103 5.01 7.10 -1.99
N THR A 104 6.20 7.08 -2.59
CA THR A 104 6.81 8.27 -3.20
C THR A 104 5.91 8.87 -4.27
N ASN A 105 5.34 8.04 -5.14
CA ASN A 105 4.47 8.53 -6.21
C ASN A 105 3.20 9.17 -5.65
N VAL A 106 2.61 8.60 -4.60
CA VAL A 106 1.41 9.16 -3.95
C VAL A 106 1.72 10.46 -3.20
N LEU A 107 2.85 10.52 -2.49
CA LEU A 107 3.22 11.71 -1.72
C LEU A 107 3.66 12.87 -2.60
N THR A 108 4.20 12.60 -3.80
CA THR A 108 4.67 13.61 -4.75
C THR A 108 3.61 14.00 -5.78
N GLN A 109 2.35 13.58 -5.59
CA GLN A 109 1.26 14.02 -6.45
C GLN A 109 1.00 15.52 -6.24
N PRO A 110 1.02 16.31 -7.31
CA PRO A 110 0.63 17.72 -7.26
C PRO A 110 -0.88 17.83 -7.03
N GLU A 111 -1.33 18.97 -6.50
CA GLU A 111 -2.77 19.15 -6.30
C GLU A 111 -3.47 19.27 -7.66
N GLU A 112 -4.54 18.49 -7.86
CA GLU A 112 -5.22 18.42 -9.17
C GLU A 112 -5.69 19.80 -9.68
N LYS A 113 -6.07 20.68 -8.76
CA LYS A 113 -6.53 22.05 -9.05
C LYS A 113 -5.41 23.00 -9.48
N GLU A 114 -4.15 22.64 -9.24
CA GLU A 114 -2.99 23.47 -9.56
C GLU A 114 -2.47 23.23 -10.99
N PHE A 115 -2.95 22.20 -11.69
CA PHE A 115 -2.46 21.82 -13.01
C PHE A 115 -3.43 22.10 -14.16
N SER A 116 -2.86 22.59 -15.27
CA SER A 116 -3.54 22.56 -16.56
C SER A 116 -3.67 21.11 -17.05
N GLU A 117 -4.64 20.84 -17.92
CA GLU A 117 -4.86 19.48 -18.46
C GLU A 117 -3.60 18.90 -19.13
N ARG A 118 -2.80 19.76 -19.79
CA ARG A 118 -1.51 19.39 -20.38
C ARG A 118 -0.50 18.91 -19.33
N ASP A 119 -0.44 19.60 -18.19
CA ASP A 119 0.49 19.28 -17.11
C ASP A 119 0.03 18.01 -16.38
N LYS A 120 -1.29 17.82 -16.19
CA LYS A 120 -1.88 16.58 -15.68
C LYS A 120 -1.48 15.38 -16.54
N ILE A 121 -1.67 15.45 -17.86
CA ILE A 121 -1.32 14.36 -18.77
C ILE A 121 0.19 14.07 -18.73
N SER A 122 1.03 15.11 -18.76
CA SER A 122 2.48 14.96 -18.66
C SER A 122 2.89 14.27 -17.36
N TYR A 123 2.25 14.65 -16.26
CA TYR A 123 2.45 14.03 -14.95
C TYR A 123 1.98 12.56 -14.93
N TYR A 124 0.82 12.24 -15.48
CA TYR A 124 0.31 10.88 -15.50
C TYR A 124 1.11 9.93 -16.40
N PHE A 125 1.76 10.42 -17.46
CA PHE A 125 2.76 9.61 -18.16
C PHE A 125 3.92 9.23 -17.24
N LYS A 126 4.45 10.17 -16.43
CA LYS A 126 5.45 9.85 -15.41
C LYS A 126 4.91 8.79 -14.42
N VAL A 127 3.67 8.93 -13.96
CA VAL A 127 3.03 7.94 -13.07
C VAL A 127 2.92 6.58 -13.74
N ILE A 128 2.58 6.49 -15.03
CA ILE A 128 2.54 5.23 -15.78
C ILE A 128 3.92 4.57 -15.80
N ASP A 129 4.98 5.32 -16.10
CA ASP A 129 6.35 4.78 -16.09
C ASP A 129 6.73 4.24 -14.71
N GLU A 130 6.59 5.07 -13.67
CA GLU A 130 6.93 4.69 -12.31
C GLU A 130 6.07 3.53 -11.80
N THR A 131 4.80 3.45 -12.21
CA THR A 131 3.91 2.35 -11.85
C THR A 131 4.35 1.05 -12.53
N LEU A 132 4.53 1.08 -13.86
CA LEU A 132 4.79 -0.13 -14.63
C LEU A 132 6.22 -0.64 -14.42
N GLU A 133 7.23 0.24 -14.42
CA GLU A 133 8.63 -0.14 -14.25
C GLU A 133 9.02 -0.26 -12.78
N GLY A 134 8.60 0.70 -11.95
CA GLY A 134 9.07 0.83 -10.58
C GLY A 134 8.40 -0.14 -9.60
N VAL A 135 7.11 -0.46 -9.79
CA VAL A 135 6.33 -1.25 -8.82
C VAL A 135 5.66 -2.49 -9.40
N PHE A 136 5.18 -2.45 -10.65
CA PHE A 136 4.50 -3.60 -11.25
C PHE A 136 5.47 -4.67 -11.75
N LYS A 137 6.52 -4.27 -12.48
CA LYS A 137 7.50 -5.20 -13.06
C LYS A 137 8.13 -6.18 -12.04
N PRO A 138 8.62 -5.75 -10.84
CA PRO A 138 9.16 -6.70 -9.87
C PRO A 138 8.13 -7.74 -9.41
N ARG A 139 6.88 -7.29 -9.20
CA ARG A 139 5.76 -8.15 -8.82
C ARG A 139 5.41 -9.15 -9.94
N LEU A 140 5.43 -8.71 -11.19
CA LEU A 140 5.21 -9.57 -12.34
C LEU A 140 6.34 -10.60 -12.51
N LYS A 141 7.61 -10.25 -12.24
CA LYS A 141 8.72 -11.20 -12.26
C LYS A 141 8.53 -12.33 -11.24
N LEU A 142 8.06 -12.02 -10.04
CA LEU A 142 7.73 -13.04 -9.05
C LEU A 142 6.60 -13.94 -9.54
N LEU A 143 5.52 -13.36 -10.07
CA LEU A 143 4.42 -14.13 -10.65
C LEU A 143 4.90 -15.04 -11.80
N ASP A 144 5.73 -14.54 -12.71
CA ASP A 144 6.33 -15.30 -13.81
C ASP A 144 7.11 -16.52 -13.30
N LYS A 145 7.88 -16.37 -12.22
CA LYS A 145 8.58 -17.51 -11.58
C LYS A 145 7.60 -18.59 -11.13
N LEU A 146 6.50 -18.20 -10.48
CA LEU A 146 5.52 -19.13 -9.93
C LEU A 146 4.63 -19.76 -11.01
N VAL A 147 4.27 -19.03 -12.06
CA VAL A 147 3.55 -19.59 -13.21
C VAL A 147 4.40 -20.63 -13.93
N ASN A 148 5.67 -20.33 -14.22
CA ASN A 148 6.59 -21.30 -14.82
C ASN A 148 6.79 -22.54 -13.94
N TYR A 149 6.86 -22.35 -12.61
CA TYR A 149 6.94 -23.46 -11.69
C TYR A 149 5.67 -24.32 -11.72
N LYS A 150 4.47 -23.72 -11.71
CA LYS A 150 3.21 -24.45 -11.78
C LYS A 150 3.05 -25.25 -13.08
N LEU A 151 3.49 -24.69 -14.20
CA LEU A 151 3.33 -25.33 -15.53
C LEU A 151 4.42 -26.34 -15.85
N PHE A 152 5.65 -26.09 -15.42
CA PHE A 152 6.82 -26.82 -15.92
C PHE A 152 7.74 -27.32 -14.79
N SER A 153 7.40 -27.08 -13.53
CA SER A 153 8.24 -27.38 -12.35
C SER A 153 9.62 -26.70 -12.36
N VAL A 154 9.74 -25.60 -13.13
CA VAL A 154 10.97 -24.82 -13.32
C VAL A 154 10.77 -23.41 -12.77
N ILE A 155 11.74 -22.93 -11.98
CA ILE A 155 11.81 -21.54 -11.54
C ILE A 155 12.83 -20.82 -12.44
N PRO A 156 12.39 -19.97 -13.39
CA PRO A 156 13.30 -19.22 -14.24
C PRO A 156 14.11 -18.21 -13.42
N ASN A 157 15.38 -18.00 -13.80
CA ASN A 157 16.15 -16.86 -13.34
C ASN A 157 15.86 -15.65 -14.22
N ASN A 158 14.93 -14.80 -13.79
CA ASN A 158 14.50 -13.59 -14.51
C ASN A 158 14.99 -12.28 -13.84
N SER A 159 15.94 -12.35 -12.91
CA SER A 159 16.47 -11.17 -12.21
C SER A 159 17.04 -10.13 -13.18
N GLY A 160 17.79 -10.58 -14.21
CA GLY A 160 18.34 -9.73 -15.28
C GLY A 160 17.41 -9.43 -16.45
N SER A 161 16.17 -9.96 -16.47
CA SER A 161 15.23 -9.72 -17.56
C SER A 161 14.71 -8.27 -17.53
N ASP A 162 14.72 -7.61 -18.70
CA ASP A 162 14.00 -6.36 -18.91
C ASP A 162 12.48 -6.59 -18.92
N PHE A 163 11.70 -5.52 -18.77
CA PHE A 163 10.25 -5.63 -18.67
C PHE A 163 9.60 -6.22 -19.94
N GLY A 164 10.11 -5.86 -21.12
CA GLY A 164 9.60 -6.38 -22.38
C GLY A 164 9.87 -7.87 -22.57
N LYS A 165 10.98 -8.38 -22.03
CA LYS A 165 11.30 -9.80 -22.00
C LYS A 165 10.35 -10.56 -21.09
N VAL A 166 10.08 -10.07 -19.87
CA VAL A 166 9.12 -10.70 -18.94
C VAL A 166 7.73 -10.79 -19.57
N ILE A 167 7.25 -9.74 -20.24
CA ILE A 167 5.94 -9.73 -20.89
C ILE A 167 5.88 -10.69 -22.09
N ARG A 168 6.92 -10.72 -22.93
CA ARG A 168 6.95 -11.55 -24.15
C ARG A 168 7.13 -13.03 -23.86
N ASP A 169 7.95 -13.36 -22.86
CA ASP A 169 8.28 -14.74 -22.51
C ASP A 169 7.27 -15.32 -21.50
N PHE A 170 6.25 -14.54 -21.09
CA PHE A 170 5.21 -15.00 -20.18
C PHE A 170 4.46 -16.20 -20.76
N PRO A 171 4.20 -17.28 -19.99
CA PRO A 171 3.67 -18.51 -20.54
C PRO A 171 2.31 -18.36 -21.26
N ASN A 172 2.27 -18.74 -22.54
CA ASN A 172 1.08 -18.61 -23.38
C ASN A 172 -0.12 -19.43 -22.86
N GLN A 173 0.12 -20.51 -22.12
CA GLN A 173 -0.91 -21.40 -21.58
C GLN A 173 -1.85 -20.70 -20.59
N VAL A 174 -1.41 -19.60 -19.97
CA VAL A 174 -2.19 -18.82 -18.99
C VAL A 174 -2.50 -17.41 -19.48
N LYS A 175 -2.27 -17.14 -20.77
CA LYS A 175 -2.41 -15.80 -21.33
C LYS A 175 -3.84 -15.26 -21.21
N SER A 176 -4.86 -16.11 -21.35
CA SER A 176 -6.26 -15.71 -21.18
C SER A 176 -6.57 -15.23 -19.77
N ASP A 177 -6.02 -15.91 -18.76
CA ASP A 177 -6.27 -15.59 -17.35
C ASP A 177 -5.50 -14.36 -16.88
N SER A 178 -4.38 -14.06 -17.56
CA SER A 178 -3.43 -13.00 -17.20
C SER A 178 -3.45 -11.82 -18.17
N ILE A 179 -4.37 -11.77 -19.13
CA ILE A 179 -4.31 -10.84 -20.26
C ILE A 179 -4.21 -9.37 -19.82
N LEU A 180 -4.93 -9.00 -18.76
CA LEU A 180 -4.92 -7.64 -18.22
C LEU A 180 -3.55 -7.21 -17.68
N PHE A 181 -2.69 -8.15 -17.26
CA PHE A 181 -1.30 -7.85 -16.89
C PHE A 181 -0.39 -7.59 -18.09
N LEU A 182 -0.75 -8.16 -19.25
CA LEU A 182 0.11 -8.21 -20.43
C LEU A 182 -0.25 -7.13 -21.47
N GLU A 183 -1.50 -6.70 -21.50
CA GLU A 183 -2.07 -5.83 -22.52
C GLU A 183 -3.23 -4.98 -21.98
N ASP A 184 -3.34 -3.74 -22.45
CA ASP A 184 -4.46 -2.88 -22.09
C ASP A 184 -5.75 -3.31 -22.81
N PRO A 185 -6.91 -3.26 -22.13
CA PRO A 185 -8.16 -3.77 -22.69
C PRO A 185 -8.83 -2.80 -23.68
N PHE A 186 -8.26 -1.62 -23.92
CA PHE A 186 -8.92 -0.55 -24.70
C PHE A 186 -8.35 -0.43 -26.12
N PHE A 187 -7.04 -0.60 -26.25
CA PHE A 187 -6.27 -0.37 -27.48
C PHE A 187 -5.38 -1.55 -27.86
N SER A 188 -5.36 -2.60 -27.05
CA SER A 188 -4.52 -3.78 -27.30
C SER A 188 -3.02 -3.47 -27.41
N ILE A 189 -2.56 -2.46 -26.67
CA ILE A 189 -1.14 -2.13 -26.55
C ILE A 189 -0.59 -2.87 -25.33
N SER A 190 0.52 -3.58 -25.53
CA SER A 190 1.13 -4.36 -24.45
C SER A 190 1.63 -3.47 -23.31
N THR A 191 1.61 -3.97 -22.07
CA THR A 191 2.01 -3.22 -20.88
C THR A 191 3.42 -2.65 -20.98
N ASN A 192 4.37 -3.39 -21.58
CA ASN A 192 5.72 -2.87 -21.79
C ASN A 192 5.79 -1.75 -22.84
N GLN A 193 4.87 -1.69 -23.81
CA GLN A 193 4.81 -0.58 -24.76
C GLN A 193 4.27 0.67 -24.10
N TRP A 194 3.24 0.58 -23.25
CA TRP A 194 2.80 1.71 -22.42
C TRP A 194 3.91 2.27 -21.54
N ARG A 195 4.69 1.39 -20.89
CA ARG A 195 5.89 1.79 -20.15
C ARG A 195 6.90 2.50 -21.06
N ASN A 196 7.19 1.96 -22.25
CA ASN A 196 8.13 2.58 -23.19
C ASN A 196 7.66 3.96 -23.66
N ILE A 197 6.37 4.13 -24.02
CA ILE A 197 5.78 5.41 -24.43
C ILE A 197 6.03 6.45 -23.34
N ALA A 198 5.74 6.10 -22.09
CA ALA A 198 5.91 6.97 -20.94
C ALA A 198 7.39 7.30 -20.66
N ALA A 199 8.24 6.28 -20.53
CA ALA A 199 9.66 6.42 -20.19
C ALA A 199 10.46 7.20 -21.25
N HIS A 200 10.15 6.99 -22.52
CA HIS A 200 10.84 7.63 -23.65
C HIS A 200 10.15 8.90 -24.15
N LYS A 201 9.06 9.32 -23.48
CA LYS A 201 8.26 10.48 -23.85
C LYS A 201 7.82 10.46 -25.32
N SER A 202 7.45 9.29 -25.82
CA SER A 202 7.01 9.07 -27.21
C SER A 202 5.56 9.48 -27.39
N PHE A 203 5.22 10.71 -26.98
CA PHE A 203 3.89 11.27 -27.05
C PHE A 203 3.90 12.78 -27.32
N THR A 204 2.85 13.28 -27.95
CA THR A 204 2.58 14.71 -28.16
C THR A 204 1.21 15.05 -27.57
N ILE A 205 1.15 16.07 -26.72
CA ILE A 205 -0.09 16.57 -26.14
C ILE A 205 -0.58 17.76 -26.95
N ASN A 206 -1.70 17.59 -27.63
CA ASN A 206 -2.39 18.65 -28.36
C ASN A 206 -3.54 19.21 -27.52
N LYS A 207 -4.20 20.25 -28.04
CA LYS A 207 -5.31 20.92 -27.34
C LYS A 207 -6.45 19.98 -26.94
N ASN A 208 -6.77 19.00 -27.79
CA ASN A 208 -7.95 18.14 -27.64
C ASN A 208 -7.63 16.64 -27.64
N ASN A 209 -6.36 16.26 -27.82
CA ASN A 209 -5.96 14.86 -27.94
C ASN A 209 -4.49 14.65 -27.56
N ILE A 210 -4.14 13.38 -27.40
CA ILE A 210 -2.77 12.92 -27.17
C ILE A 210 -2.43 11.98 -28.33
N VAL A 211 -1.29 12.18 -28.96
CA VAL A 211 -0.77 11.28 -29.99
C VAL A 211 0.38 10.50 -29.36
N VAL A 212 0.31 9.18 -29.35
CA VAL A 212 1.37 8.30 -28.85
C VAL A 212 1.98 7.50 -30.00
N GLU A 213 3.29 7.27 -29.93
CA GLU A 213 4.05 6.49 -30.89
C GLU A 213 4.73 5.30 -30.21
N TYR A 214 4.60 4.11 -30.78
CA TYR A 214 5.11 2.87 -30.19
C TYR A 214 5.55 1.85 -31.24
N GLY A 215 6.29 0.82 -30.80
CA GLY A 215 6.97 -0.13 -31.68
C GLY A 215 8.44 0.25 -31.95
N ARG A 216 9.24 -0.74 -32.38
CA ARG A 216 10.69 -0.57 -32.61
C ARG A 216 11.09 -0.54 -34.08
N ASN A 217 10.46 -1.38 -34.90
CA ASN A 217 10.75 -1.51 -36.34
C ASN A 217 9.61 -0.99 -37.22
N THR A 218 8.38 -1.06 -36.72
CA THR A 218 7.19 -0.51 -37.35
C THR A 218 6.57 0.41 -36.32
N ILE A 219 6.76 1.72 -36.51
CA ILE A 219 6.18 2.71 -35.61
C ILE A 219 4.68 2.75 -35.89
N GLN A 220 3.91 2.53 -34.84
CA GLN A 220 2.47 2.68 -34.82
C GLN A 220 2.13 3.98 -34.10
N THR A 221 1.05 4.62 -34.54
CA THR A 221 0.58 5.87 -33.96
C THR A 221 -0.86 5.69 -33.51
N LEU A 222 -1.16 6.10 -32.28
CA LEU A 222 -2.51 6.09 -31.73
C LEU A 222 -2.86 7.51 -31.25
N THR A 223 -4.05 7.99 -31.65
CA THR A 223 -4.60 9.26 -31.17
C THR A 223 -5.67 8.98 -30.12
N LEU A 224 -5.51 9.56 -28.94
CA LEU A 224 -6.36 9.36 -27.76
C LEU A 224 -7.08 10.65 -27.40
N SER A 225 -8.34 10.54 -26.97
CA SER A 225 -8.94 11.60 -26.16
C SER A 225 -8.31 11.62 -24.75
N PHE A 226 -8.48 12.72 -24.00
CA PHE A 226 -8.01 12.76 -22.61
C PHE A 226 -8.71 11.70 -21.73
N ASN A 227 -10.02 11.49 -21.94
CA ASN A 227 -10.77 10.44 -21.25
C ASN A 227 -10.22 9.05 -21.53
N ASP A 228 -9.81 8.77 -22.77
CA ASP A 228 -9.21 7.49 -23.14
C ASP A 228 -7.83 7.29 -22.50
N PHE A 229 -7.04 8.34 -22.40
CA PHE A 229 -5.78 8.30 -21.67
C PHE A 229 -6.00 8.03 -20.17
N TYR A 230 -7.00 8.65 -19.53
CA TYR A 230 -7.31 8.36 -18.13
C TYR A 230 -7.75 6.90 -17.90
N LYS A 231 -8.42 6.25 -18.86
CA LYS A 231 -8.70 4.81 -18.78
C LYS A 231 -7.42 3.98 -18.69
N VAL A 232 -6.40 4.33 -19.48
CA VAL A 232 -5.08 3.66 -19.43
C VAL A 232 -4.40 3.91 -18.08
N VAL A 233 -4.43 5.15 -17.57
CA VAL A 233 -3.90 5.49 -16.24
C VAL A 233 -4.57 4.63 -15.16
N HIS A 234 -5.90 4.54 -15.14
CA HIS A 234 -6.63 3.73 -14.17
C HIS A 234 -6.33 2.23 -14.31
N TRP A 235 -6.26 1.70 -15.52
CA TRP A 235 -5.88 0.31 -15.76
C TRP A 235 -4.50 -0.01 -15.19
N THR A 236 -3.48 0.83 -15.42
CA THR A 236 -2.13 0.60 -14.85
C THR A 236 -2.13 0.56 -13.32
N GLN A 237 -2.96 1.38 -12.67
CA GLN A 237 -3.14 1.34 -11.22
C GLN A 237 -3.88 0.09 -10.76
N ASP A 238 -4.94 -0.31 -11.45
CA ASP A 238 -5.76 -1.46 -11.08
C ASP A 238 -4.99 -2.76 -11.20
N ILE A 239 -4.20 -2.96 -12.26
CA ILE A 239 -3.36 -4.17 -12.39
C ILE A 239 -2.30 -4.24 -11.29
N TYR A 240 -1.73 -3.10 -10.89
CA TYR A 240 -0.79 -3.05 -9.78
C TYR A 240 -1.46 -3.40 -8.45
N ARG A 241 -2.64 -2.83 -8.16
CA ARG A 241 -3.41 -3.16 -6.94
C ARG A 241 -3.75 -4.64 -6.87
N THR A 242 -4.21 -5.20 -7.99
CA THR A 242 -4.58 -6.62 -8.12
C THR A 242 -3.39 -7.55 -7.82
N ILE A 243 -2.24 -7.35 -8.48
CA ILE A 243 -1.07 -8.21 -8.26
C ILE A 243 -0.49 -8.02 -6.85
N ARG A 244 -0.44 -6.76 -6.36
CA ARG A 244 0.03 -6.43 -5.01
C ARG A 244 -0.80 -7.14 -3.96
N PHE A 245 -2.12 -7.07 -4.05
CA PHE A 245 -3.00 -7.58 -3.01
C PHE A 245 -2.91 -9.12 -2.89
N GLY A 246 -2.83 -9.84 -4.02
CA GLY A 246 -2.57 -11.29 -4.00
C GLY A 246 -1.25 -11.65 -3.32
N GLN A 247 -0.21 -10.86 -3.56
CA GLN A 247 1.10 -11.04 -2.91
C GLN A 247 1.07 -10.70 -1.43
N VAL A 248 0.42 -9.60 -1.02
CA VAL A 248 0.26 -9.21 0.39
C VAL A 248 -0.42 -10.33 1.17
N LEU A 249 -1.56 -10.85 0.70
CA LEU A 249 -2.24 -11.95 1.38
C LEU A 249 -1.36 -13.21 1.46
N THR A 250 -0.57 -13.50 0.43
CA THR A 250 0.38 -14.61 0.48
C THR A 250 1.47 -14.37 1.51
N TYR A 251 2.08 -13.19 1.55
CA TYR A 251 3.09 -12.84 2.54
C TYR A 251 2.54 -12.93 3.96
N LEU A 252 1.35 -12.39 4.24
CA LEU A 252 0.74 -12.46 5.57
C LEU A 252 0.53 -13.90 6.05
N ASN A 253 0.28 -14.84 5.14
CA ASN A 253 0.14 -16.26 5.49
C ASN A 253 1.47 -16.92 5.92
N TYR A 254 2.59 -16.47 5.37
CA TYR A 254 3.87 -17.16 5.46
C TYR A 254 5.02 -16.26 5.90
N ILE A 255 4.72 -15.11 6.50
CA ILE A 255 5.73 -14.08 6.83
C ILE A 255 6.77 -14.63 7.79
N VAL A 256 6.37 -15.50 8.73
CA VAL A 256 7.28 -16.10 9.70
C VAL A 256 8.32 -16.98 9.01
N GLU A 257 7.89 -17.85 8.09
CA GLU A 257 8.80 -18.70 7.33
C GLU A 257 9.68 -17.92 6.36
N ILE A 258 9.14 -16.88 5.73
CA ILE A 258 9.87 -16.02 4.80
C ILE A 258 10.96 -15.23 5.54
N VAL A 259 10.62 -14.61 6.66
CA VAL A 259 11.60 -13.88 7.50
C VAL A 259 12.66 -14.82 8.07
N ALA A 260 12.28 -16.05 8.43
CA ALA A 260 13.24 -17.05 8.88
C ALA A 260 14.24 -17.43 7.78
N GLU A 261 13.77 -17.63 6.53
CA GLU A 261 14.62 -17.91 5.38
C GLU A 261 15.55 -16.73 5.04
N MET A 262 15.10 -15.48 5.24
CA MET A 262 15.92 -14.27 5.08
C MET A 262 16.99 -14.10 6.18
N GLY A 263 16.88 -14.81 7.30
CA GLY A 263 17.74 -14.60 8.47
C GLY A 263 17.34 -13.42 9.36
N GLY A 264 16.09 -12.94 9.24
CA GLY A 264 15.53 -11.84 10.02
C GLY A 264 15.11 -10.61 9.18
N THR A 265 14.68 -9.55 9.87
CA THR A 265 14.16 -8.31 9.27
C THR A 265 15.10 -7.11 9.41
N LYS A 266 16.38 -7.33 9.72
CA LYS A 266 17.31 -6.24 10.05
C LYS A 266 17.51 -5.24 8.91
N ASP A 267 17.28 -5.67 7.67
CA ASP A 267 17.46 -4.86 6.46
C ASP A 267 16.13 -4.41 5.82
N THR A 268 14.99 -4.71 6.43
CA THR A 268 13.68 -4.28 5.90
C THR A 268 13.46 -2.80 6.21
N ASN A 269 13.55 -1.95 5.19
CA ASN A 269 13.29 -0.52 5.31
C ASN A 269 11.78 -0.25 5.11
N VAL A 270 11.06 -0.02 6.20
CA VAL A 270 9.64 0.39 6.14
C VAL A 270 9.58 1.89 6.22
N ARG A 271 9.01 2.51 5.19
CA ARG A 271 8.85 3.96 5.12
C ARG A 271 7.82 4.45 6.14
N PHE A 272 8.17 5.50 6.90
CA PHE A 272 7.33 6.09 7.94
C PHE A 272 5.93 6.44 7.45
N GLU A 273 5.81 7.10 6.29
CA GLU A 273 4.50 7.52 5.77
C GLU A 273 3.56 6.36 5.45
N SER A 274 4.13 5.17 5.12
CA SER A 274 3.34 3.95 4.91
C SER A 274 2.78 3.42 6.22
N SER A 275 3.62 3.36 7.27
CA SER A 275 3.18 2.97 8.60
C SER A 275 2.17 3.96 9.19
N LEU A 276 2.39 5.26 8.99
CA LEU A 276 1.47 6.31 9.41
C LEU A 276 0.10 6.16 8.75
N LEU A 277 0.06 5.82 7.45
CA LEU A 277 -1.20 5.53 6.74
C LEU A 277 -1.97 4.38 7.40
N HIS A 278 -1.28 3.29 7.76
CA HIS A 278 -1.89 2.16 8.46
C HIS A 278 -2.44 2.55 9.83
N ILE A 279 -1.67 3.31 10.61
CA ILE A 279 -2.08 3.81 11.93
C ILE A 279 -3.34 4.68 11.80
N ILE A 280 -3.35 5.63 10.85
CA ILE A 280 -4.49 6.53 10.64
C ILE A 280 -5.74 5.76 10.23
N HIS A 281 -5.65 4.81 9.28
CA HIS A 281 -6.80 3.99 8.90
C HIS A 281 -7.34 3.15 10.07
N ASN A 282 -6.44 2.59 10.90
CA ASN A 282 -6.84 1.86 12.08
C ASN A 282 -7.60 2.76 13.07
N MET A 283 -7.12 3.99 13.27
CA MET A 283 -7.81 4.98 14.09
C MET A 283 -9.18 5.35 13.53
N GLN A 284 -9.28 5.56 12.22
CA GLN A 284 -10.55 5.90 11.57
C GLN A 284 -11.58 4.79 11.68
N ILE A 285 -11.17 3.53 11.47
CA ILE A 285 -12.05 2.36 11.63
C ILE A 285 -12.55 2.21 13.06
N VAL A 286 -11.77 2.62 14.07
CA VAL A 286 -12.23 2.60 15.47
C VAL A 286 -13.01 3.85 15.88
N GLY A 287 -13.31 4.76 14.94
CA GLY A 287 -14.22 5.89 15.12
C GLY A 287 -13.56 7.25 15.36
N PHE A 288 -12.25 7.40 15.18
CA PHE A 288 -11.58 8.71 15.22
C PHE A 288 -11.62 9.39 13.84
N GLU A 289 -11.61 10.72 13.80
CA GLU A 289 -11.45 11.47 12.54
C GLU A 289 -10.02 12.01 12.47
N PHE A 290 -9.25 11.69 11.42
CA PHE A 290 -7.95 12.32 11.19
C PHE A 290 -8.14 13.80 10.84
N VAL A 291 -7.36 14.69 11.47
CA VAL A 291 -7.43 16.13 11.22
C VAL A 291 -6.13 16.67 10.62
N SER A 292 -4.98 16.34 11.21
CA SER A 292 -3.67 16.74 10.71
C SER A 292 -2.55 15.96 11.40
N ASN A 293 -1.33 16.08 10.86
CA ASN A 293 -0.11 15.83 11.61
C ASN A 293 0.70 17.14 11.70
N GLU A 294 1.49 17.27 12.77
CA GLU A 294 2.32 18.44 13.03
C GLU A 294 3.69 18.00 13.54
N GLU A 295 4.74 18.65 13.04
CA GLU A 295 6.12 18.45 13.51
C GLU A 295 6.47 19.61 14.46
N LEU A 296 6.54 19.32 15.76
CA LEU A 296 6.78 20.30 16.82
C LEU A 296 8.16 20.05 17.45
N SER A 297 9.20 20.67 16.87
CA SER A 297 10.60 20.47 17.28
C SER A 297 10.97 18.98 17.22
N GLU A 298 11.16 18.32 18.37
CA GLU A 298 11.52 16.90 18.47
C GLU A 298 10.29 16.01 18.74
N THR A 299 9.07 16.52 18.50
CA THR A 299 7.82 15.78 18.74
C THR A 299 7.02 15.66 17.44
N PHE A 300 6.69 14.43 17.04
CA PHE A 300 5.70 14.20 15.99
C PHE A 300 4.30 14.12 16.61
N CYS A 301 3.38 14.96 16.14
CA CYS A 301 2.03 15.09 16.68
C CYS A 301 0.98 14.62 15.68
N LEU A 302 0.09 13.74 16.11
CA LEU A 302 -1.11 13.32 15.38
C LEU A 302 -2.35 14.00 15.99
N ASN A 303 -3.12 14.72 15.19
CA ASN A 303 -4.33 15.41 15.62
C ASN A 303 -5.55 14.69 15.08
N VAL A 304 -6.47 14.32 15.98
CA VAL A 304 -7.71 13.62 15.64
C VAL A 304 -8.92 14.23 16.36
N LYS A 305 -10.12 14.07 15.81
CA LYS A 305 -11.34 14.29 16.61
C LYS A 305 -11.70 13.02 17.38
N GLY A 306 -12.24 13.22 18.58
CA GLY A 306 -12.68 12.14 19.46
C GLY A 306 -13.85 11.34 18.87
N LYS A 307 -14.10 10.16 19.43
CA LYS A 307 -15.18 9.28 18.95
C LYS A 307 -16.55 9.90 19.23
N PRO A 308 -17.55 9.72 18.35
CA PRO A 308 -18.93 10.09 18.65
C PRO A 308 -19.39 9.44 19.97
N ASN A 309 -20.09 10.18 20.82
CA ASN A 309 -20.64 9.71 22.11
C ASN A 309 -19.62 9.26 23.17
N HIS A 310 -18.35 9.57 23.02
CA HIS A 310 -17.34 9.37 24.07
C HIS A 310 -16.90 10.72 24.66
N ASP A 311 -16.62 10.75 25.97
CA ASP A 311 -16.00 11.92 26.58
C ASP A 311 -14.54 12.09 26.12
N VAL A 312 -14.01 13.31 26.24
CA VAL A 312 -12.67 13.67 25.78
C VAL A 312 -11.59 12.80 26.45
N LYS A 313 -11.74 12.49 27.75
CA LYS A 313 -10.76 11.69 28.49
C LYS A 313 -10.77 10.24 28.03
N SER A 314 -11.94 9.63 27.87
CA SER A 314 -12.08 8.27 27.31
C SER A 314 -11.50 8.20 25.90
N SER A 315 -11.83 9.18 25.04
CA SER A 315 -11.29 9.26 23.68
C SER A 315 -9.76 9.37 23.68
N LEU A 316 -9.18 10.20 24.55
CA LEU A 316 -7.73 10.38 24.64
C LEU A 316 -7.01 9.09 25.06
N ILE A 317 -7.51 8.41 26.09
CA ILE A 317 -6.91 7.15 26.58
C ILE A 317 -6.93 6.09 25.47
N HIS A 318 -8.01 6.00 24.69
CA HIS A 318 -8.06 5.07 23.58
C HIS A 318 -7.11 5.47 22.44
N ALA A 319 -7.06 6.77 22.11
CA ALA A 319 -6.21 7.28 21.05
C ALA A 319 -4.71 7.10 21.40
N SER A 320 -4.33 7.30 22.66
CA SER A 320 -2.93 7.19 23.10
C SER A 320 -2.36 5.78 22.98
N GLN A 321 -3.20 4.75 22.84
CA GLN A 321 -2.75 3.38 22.60
C GLN A 321 -2.07 3.19 21.25
N CYS A 322 -2.21 4.09 20.28
CA CYS A 322 -1.49 4.00 19.00
C CYS A 322 -0.08 4.61 19.05
N LEU A 323 0.31 5.25 20.16
CA LEU A 323 1.59 5.95 20.27
C LEU A 323 2.79 5.00 20.24
N ASP A 324 2.63 3.74 20.62
CA ASP A 324 3.68 2.73 20.50
C ASP A 324 3.93 2.35 19.05
N GLN A 325 2.87 2.10 18.27
CA GLN A 325 2.93 1.87 16.83
C GLN A 325 3.54 3.08 16.10
N LEU A 326 3.12 4.30 16.46
CA LEU A 326 3.65 5.54 15.88
C LEU A 326 5.14 5.73 16.18
N SER A 327 5.56 5.40 17.41
CA SER A 327 6.97 5.48 17.81
C SER A 327 7.82 4.42 17.11
N CYS A 328 7.30 3.20 16.93
CA CYS A 328 7.96 2.16 16.14
C CYS A 328 8.10 2.60 14.67
N ALA A 329 7.06 3.18 14.09
CA ALA A 329 7.08 3.69 12.72
C ALA A 329 8.18 4.75 12.49
N ILE A 330 8.36 5.68 13.44
CA ILE A 330 9.46 6.66 13.38
C ILE A 330 10.80 5.97 13.57
N TYR A 331 10.90 5.05 14.52
CA TYR A 331 12.15 4.36 14.80
C TYR A 331 12.60 3.47 13.62
N ASP A 332 11.70 2.80 12.94
CA ASP A 332 12.06 1.85 11.88
C ASP A 332 12.57 2.54 10.61
N ASP A 333 12.18 3.80 10.37
CA ASP A 333 12.62 4.58 9.21
C ASP A 333 13.86 5.44 9.53
N THR A 334 15.00 5.07 8.94
CA THR A 334 16.29 5.74 9.16
C THR A 334 16.34 7.19 8.69
N PHE A 335 15.41 7.65 7.84
CA PHE A 335 15.35 9.03 7.37
C PHE A 335 14.61 9.97 8.34
N VAL A 336 13.81 9.42 9.26
CA VAL A 336 13.04 10.22 10.24
C VAL A 336 13.35 9.91 11.69
N ARG A 337 13.98 8.76 11.99
CA ARG A 337 14.33 8.32 13.35
C ARG A 337 14.96 9.41 14.20
N ASP A 338 15.90 10.15 13.64
CA ASP A 338 16.70 11.13 14.39
C ASP A 338 16.02 12.52 14.48
N ASN A 339 14.86 12.70 13.83
CA ASN A 339 14.14 13.97 13.83
C ASN A 339 13.24 14.13 15.07
N PHE A 340 12.85 13.02 15.71
CA PHE A 340 11.87 13.03 16.80
C PHE A 340 12.35 12.19 17.99
N LEU A 341 12.13 12.70 19.19
CA LEU A 341 12.36 11.99 20.46
C LEU A 341 11.05 11.59 21.15
N LYS A 342 9.95 12.26 20.80
CA LYS A 342 8.62 12.04 21.39
C LYS A 342 7.56 11.88 20.31
N THR A 343 6.50 11.17 20.64
CA THR A 343 5.26 11.12 19.88
C THR A 343 4.12 11.68 20.73
N LYS A 344 3.20 12.38 20.06
CA LYS A 344 2.05 13.02 20.69
C LYS A 344 0.79 12.70 19.90
N ILE A 345 -0.31 12.50 20.62
CA ILE A 345 -1.65 12.50 20.04
C ILE A 345 -2.51 13.55 20.74
N SER A 346 -3.27 14.30 19.95
CA SER A 346 -4.18 15.34 20.44
C SER A 346 -5.61 15.07 19.98
N ILE A 347 -6.56 15.21 20.90
CA ILE A 347 -7.99 15.32 20.59
C ILE A 347 -8.28 16.80 20.32
N VAL A 348 -8.84 17.13 19.15
CA VAL A 348 -9.18 18.50 18.75
C VAL A 348 -10.68 18.68 18.53
N ASP A 349 -11.17 19.92 18.64
CA ASP A 349 -12.52 20.30 18.24
C ASP A 349 -12.63 20.63 16.74
N ASP A 350 -13.84 21.00 16.29
CA ASP A 350 -14.10 21.41 14.90
C ASP A 350 -13.33 22.67 14.48
N ASN A 351 -12.89 23.48 15.43
CA ASN A 351 -12.06 24.66 15.21
C ASN A 351 -10.55 24.36 15.30
N ARG A 352 -10.18 23.07 15.43
CA ARG A 352 -8.80 22.58 15.60
C ARG A 352 -8.13 23.01 16.91
N ASN A 353 -8.91 23.42 17.90
CA ASN A 353 -8.37 23.67 19.23
C ASN A 353 -8.08 22.33 19.92
N ILE A 354 -6.88 22.19 20.48
CA ILE A 354 -6.52 21.01 21.28
C ILE A 354 -7.35 21.01 22.56
N LEU A 355 -8.18 19.97 22.71
CA LEU A 355 -8.99 19.67 23.89
C LEU A 355 -8.19 18.90 24.94
N ALA A 356 -7.46 17.89 24.48
CA ALA A 356 -6.60 17.10 25.34
C ALA A 356 -5.48 16.45 24.52
N SER A 357 -4.39 16.05 25.16
CA SER A 357 -3.29 15.36 24.49
C SER A 357 -2.53 14.40 25.40
N ALA A 358 -1.88 13.41 24.79
CA ALA A 358 -1.03 12.43 25.44
C ALA A 358 0.31 12.41 24.70
N THR A 359 1.41 12.48 25.44
CA THR A 359 2.77 12.48 24.90
C THR A 359 3.60 11.38 25.55
N ILE A 360 4.44 10.70 24.76
CA ILE A 360 5.35 9.67 25.24
C ILE A 360 6.70 9.78 24.53
N SER A 361 7.79 9.37 25.21
CA SER A 361 9.09 9.24 24.53
C SER A 361 9.12 7.98 23.66
N ILE A 362 9.81 8.08 22.53
CA ILE A 362 9.97 6.95 21.60
C ILE A 362 10.68 5.79 22.31
N GLU A 363 11.68 6.06 23.15
CA GLU A 363 12.39 5.02 23.91
C GLU A 363 11.44 4.18 24.79
N VAL A 364 10.51 4.83 25.50
CA VAL A 364 9.55 4.13 26.37
C VAL A 364 8.57 3.32 25.54
N ALA A 365 8.07 3.89 24.44
CA ALA A 365 7.22 3.18 23.50
C ALA A 365 7.88 1.93 22.89
N LEU A 366 9.17 1.99 22.56
CA LEU A 366 9.91 0.84 22.05
C LEU A 366 10.06 -0.28 23.10
N LYS A 367 10.25 0.06 24.38
CA LYS A 367 10.24 -0.93 25.47
C LYS A 367 8.89 -1.64 25.56
N LYS A 368 7.78 -0.89 25.43
CA LYS A 368 6.44 -1.47 25.37
C LYS A 368 6.25 -2.41 24.18
N ALA A 369 6.71 -2.02 22.99
CA ALA A 369 6.60 -2.82 21.77
C ALA A 369 7.42 -4.12 21.84
N LYS A 370 8.57 -4.09 22.52
CA LYS A 370 9.42 -5.26 22.77
C LYS A 370 8.89 -6.20 23.88
N GLY A 371 7.79 -5.82 24.54
CA GLY A 371 7.25 -6.58 25.67
C GLY A 371 8.05 -6.43 26.96
N GLU A 372 8.95 -5.45 27.05
CA GLU A 372 9.74 -5.14 28.24
C GLU A 372 8.93 -4.35 29.29
N MET A 373 7.70 -3.94 28.94
CA MET A 373 6.81 -3.13 29.77
C MET A 373 5.35 -3.56 29.55
N ASN A 374 4.52 -3.54 30.61
CA ASN A 374 3.09 -3.80 30.52
C ASN A 374 2.28 -2.52 30.18
N LEU A 375 0.97 -2.66 29.97
CA LEU A 375 0.12 -1.52 29.60
C LEU A 375 0.02 -0.46 30.71
N ASP A 376 -0.11 -0.87 31.96
CA ASP A 376 -0.28 0.05 33.10
C ASP A 376 0.99 0.86 33.33
N GLU A 377 2.16 0.20 33.27
CA GLU A 377 3.48 0.86 33.31
C GLU A 377 3.62 1.85 32.16
N TYR A 378 3.23 1.47 30.94
CA TYR A 378 3.31 2.32 29.76
C TYR A 378 2.43 3.56 29.88
N LEU A 379 1.17 3.40 30.32
CA LEU A 379 0.26 4.52 30.55
C LEU A 379 0.75 5.43 31.69
N SER A 380 1.43 4.90 32.71
CA SER A 380 1.98 5.72 33.80
C SER A 380 3.14 6.63 33.38
N MET A 381 3.81 6.32 32.28
CA MET A 381 4.92 7.10 31.73
C MET A 381 4.46 8.17 30.72
N MET A 382 3.16 8.21 30.40
CA MET A 382 2.59 9.20 29.48
C MET A 382 2.31 10.53 30.17
N GLU A 383 2.68 11.61 29.50
CA GLU A 383 2.31 12.97 29.88
C GLU A 383 0.91 13.27 29.31
N PHE A 384 -0.11 13.24 30.17
CA PHE A 384 -1.49 13.63 29.81
C PHE A 384 -1.75 15.10 30.12
N ASP A 385 -2.25 15.84 29.14
CA ASP A 385 -2.80 17.18 29.29
C ASP A 385 -4.29 17.15 28.92
N ILE A 386 -5.17 17.24 29.92
CA ILE A 386 -6.62 17.29 29.71
C ILE A 386 -7.08 18.66 30.19
N LYS A 387 -7.51 19.52 29.26
CA LYS A 387 -8.12 20.78 29.66
C LYS A 387 -9.44 20.46 30.34
N ASN A 388 -9.61 20.94 31.57
CA ASN A 388 -10.89 20.84 32.28
C ASN A 388 -11.91 21.70 31.52
N TYR A 389 -12.74 21.05 30.70
CA TYR A 389 -13.95 21.65 30.17
C TYR A 389 -15.01 21.59 31.28
N ALA A 390 -15.24 22.74 31.92
CA ALA A 390 -16.33 22.95 32.85
C ALA A 390 -17.67 23.06 32.12
#